data_AF-A0A3P7MFI5-F1
#
_entry.id   AF-A0A3P7MFI5-F1
#
_cell.length_a   1.000
_cell.length_b   1.000
_cell.length_c   1.000
_cell.angle_alpha   90.00
_cell.angle_beta   90.00
_cell.angle_gamma   90.00
#
_symmetry.space_group_name_H-M   'P 1'
#
loop_
_entity.id
_entity.type
_entity.pdbx_description
1 polymer ?
#
loop_
_entity_poly.entity_id
_entity_poly.type
_entity_poly.pdbx_seq_one_letter_code
_entity_poly.pdbx_strand_id
1 'polypeptide(L)'
;MLGNGKSRSLKTTEIMEVAGNNIADLVEKNTLRKDDYEVNRPDTDDEFDLLQFNNKPETAKYRGFQMPAGFMAVASGLDKWGYQERKNKIAYTHLDVSASVGVKHMECTGTPTSLFISRYILPKVNSTKFPLEENPAKY
;
A
#
# COMPACT_ATOMS: atom_id res chain seq x y z
N MET A 1 -5.27 -0.67 0.08
CA MET A 1 -3.95 -0.43 -0.57
C MET A 1 -3.65 1.06 -0.67
N LEU A 2 -2.40 1.45 -0.46
CA LEU A 2 -1.94 2.83 -0.37
C LEU A 2 -0.63 2.99 -1.15
N GLY A 3 -0.73 3.47 -2.39
CA GLY A 3 0.40 3.64 -3.30
C GLY A 3 1.12 4.98 -3.15
N ASN A 4 2.46 4.95 -3.16
CA ASN A 4 3.30 6.14 -3.27
C ASN A 4 3.22 6.74 -4.69
N GLY A 5 3.81 7.93 -4.90
CA GLY A 5 3.71 8.64 -6.18
C GLY A 5 4.20 7.83 -7.39
N LYS A 6 5.30 7.07 -7.25
CA LYS A 6 5.80 6.22 -8.33
C LYS A 6 4.84 5.05 -8.62
N SER A 7 4.31 4.39 -7.59
CA SER A 7 3.35 3.29 -7.77
C SER A 7 2.04 3.77 -8.41
N ARG A 8 1.57 4.98 -8.10
CA ARG A 8 0.41 5.58 -8.77
C ARG A 8 0.63 5.85 -10.24
N SER A 9 1.83 6.32 -10.62
CA SER A 9 2.16 6.50 -12.05
C SER A 9 2.12 5.18 -12.83
N LEU A 10 2.32 4.05 -12.15
CA LEU A 10 2.23 2.70 -12.71
C LEU A 10 0.84 2.08 -12.53
N LYS A 11 -0.13 2.80 -11.97
CA LYS A 11 -1.50 2.33 -11.69
C LYS A 11 -1.53 0.99 -10.92
N THR A 12 -0.54 0.74 -10.07
CA THR A 12 -0.38 -0.56 -9.39
C THR A 12 -1.60 -0.91 -8.57
N THR A 13 -2.16 0.07 -7.84
CA THR A 13 -3.33 -0.13 -6.99
C THR A 13 -4.59 -0.49 -7.79
N GLU A 14 -4.81 0.18 -8.92
CA GLU A 14 -5.94 -0.06 -9.82
C GLU A 14 -5.85 -1.47 -10.44
N ILE A 15 -4.66 -1.84 -10.89
CA ILE A 15 -4.40 -3.16 -11.46
C ILE A 15 -4.68 -4.27 -10.42
N MET A 16 -4.26 -4.06 -9.17
CA MET A 16 -4.45 -5.03 -8.09
C MET A 16 -5.92 -5.14 -7.65
N GLU A 17 -6.65 -4.02 -7.57
CA GLU A 17 -8.09 -3.98 -7.27
C GLU A 17 -8.89 -4.80 -8.28
N VAL A 18 -8.61 -4.57 -9.56
CA VAL A 18 -9.21 -5.31 -10.65
C VAL A 18 -8.82 -6.81 -10.62
N ALA A 19 -7.55 -7.13 -10.37
CA ALA A 19 -7.11 -8.51 -10.24
C ALA A 19 -7.81 -9.25 -9.09
N GLY A 20 -8.04 -8.56 -7.97
CA GLY A 20 -8.78 -9.09 -6.82
C GLY A 20 -10.26 -9.33 -7.13
N ASN A 21 -10.89 -8.40 -7.82
CA ASN A 21 -12.29 -8.51 -8.27
C ASN A 21 -12.53 -9.79 -9.09
N ASN A 22 -11.59 -10.16 -9.96
CA ASN A 22 -11.73 -11.34 -10.83
C ASN A 22 -11.71 -12.69 -10.10
N ILE A 23 -11.18 -12.73 -8.87
CA ILE A 23 -11.01 -13.97 -8.10
C ILE A 23 -11.67 -13.91 -6.72
N ALA A 24 -12.45 -12.87 -6.45
CA ALA A 24 -13.08 -12.59 -5.15
C ALA A 24 -12.11 -12.43 -3.95
N ASP A 25 -10.85 -12.06 -4.20
CA ASP A 25 -9.86 -11.70 -3.17
C ASP A 25 -9.68 -10.18 -3.18
N LEU A 26 -10.69 -9.50 -2.64
CA LEU A 26 -10.91 -8.07 -2.84
C LEU A 26 -9.87 -7.21 -2.12
N VAL A 27 -9.42 -6.16 -2.81
CA VAL A 27 -8.56 -5.11 -2.24
C VAL A 27 -9.04 -3.74 -2.67
N GLU A 28 -9.11 -2.81 -1.74
CA GLU A 28 -9.58 -1.45 -2.03
C GLU A 28 -8.43 -0.48 -2.22
N LYS A 29 -8.54 0.39 -3.22
CA LYS A 29 -7.60 1.51 -3.39
C LYS A 29 -7.91 2.65 -2.42
N ASN A 30 -6.87 3.17 -1.77
CA ASN A 30 -6.92 4.41 -0.99
C ASN A 30 -5.70 5.29 -1.30
N THR A 31 -5.74 6.55 -0.89
CA THR A 31 -4.80 7.60 -1.27
C THR A 31 -4.01 8.10 -0.06
N LEU A 32 -2.70 7.90 -0.09
CA LEU A 32 -1.73 8.66 0.70
C LEU A 32 -1.68 10.13 0.25
N ARG A 33 -1.74 11.04 1.21
CA ARG A 33 -1.61 12.49 1.06
C ARG A 33 -0.38 12.95 1.80
N LYS A 34 0.07 14.18 1.53
CA LYS A 34 1.19 14.78 2.25
C LYS A 34 1.01 14.66 3.78
N ASP A 35 -0.20 14.94 4.26
CA ASP A 35 -0.52 14.93 5.68
C ASP A 35 -0.34 13.53 6.33
N ASP A 36 -0.45 12.44 5.57
CA ASP A 36 -0.17 11.09 6.07
C ASP A 36 1.30 10.89 6.45
N TYR A 37 2.20 11.64 5.83
CA TYR A 37 3.62 11.63 6.15
C TYR A 37 3.92 12.62 7.28
N GLU A 38 3.32 13.82 7.24
CA GLU A 38 3.55 14.89 8.22
C GLU A 38 3.12 14.52 9.64
N VAL A 39 2.08 13.69 9.80
CA VAL A 39 1.63 13.22 11.12
C VAL A 39 2.70 12.40 11.85
N ASN A 40 3.65 11.82 11.12
CA ASN A 40 4.74 11.05 11.72
C ASN A 40 5.96 11.92 12.07
N ARG A 41 5.95 13.23 11.78
CA ARG A 41 7.07 14.10 12.13
C ARG A 41 7.03 14.49 13.61
N PRO A 42 8.17 14.44 14.32
CA PRO A 42 8.28 14.94 15.68
C PRO A 42 8.08 16.47 15.70
N ASP A 43 7.72 17.02 16.87
CA ASP A 43 7.66 18.48 17.06
C ASP A 43 9.05 19.08 17.30
N THR A 44 10.02 18.27 17.72
CA THR A 44 11.42 18.63 17.94
C THR A 44 12.32 17.53 17.39
N ASP A 45 13.28 17.89 16.53
CA ASP A 45 14.20 16.94 15.89
C ASP A 45 15.28 16.37 16.84
N ASP A 46 15.36 16.88 18.08
CA ASP A 46 16.44 16.57 19.02
C ASP A 46 16.26 15.24 19.79
N GLU A 47 15.04 14.70 19.86
CA GLU A 47 14.73 13.51 20.67
C GLU A 47 14.39 12.27 19.83
N PHE A 48 13.69 12.44 18.70
CA PHE A 48 13.21 11.33 17.86
C PHE A 48 13.20 11.75 16.40
N ASP A 49 13.56 10.84 15.49
CA ASP A 49 13.52 11.12 14.04
C ASP A 49 12.10 10.95 13.43
N LEU A 50 11.28 10.07 14.02
CA LEU A 50 9.96 9.70 13.48
C LEU A 50 9.03 9.18 14.58
N LEU A 51 7.79 9.62 14.57
CA LEU A 51 6.74 9.18 15.48
C LEU A 51 5.94 8.03 14.88
N GLN A 52 5.89 6.89 15.58
CA GLN A 52 5.10 5.72 15.19
C GLN A 52 3.61 5.80 15.58
N PHE A 53 3.24 6.79 16.39
CA PHE A 53 1.89 6.98 16.89
C PHE A 53 1.60 8.48 17.08
N ASN A 54 0.35 8.88 16.90
CA ASN A 54 -0.07 10.27 17.10
C ASN A 54 -0.20 10.58 18.60
N ASN A 55 0.74 11.36 19.13
CA ASN A 55 0.77 11.78 20.53
C ASN A 55 0.02 13.12 20.80
N LYS A 56 -0.65 13.70 19.80
CA LYS A 56 -1.30 15.01 19.95
C LYS A 56 -2.71 14.90 20.54
N PRO A 57 -3.13 15.83 21.43
CA PRO A 57 -4.39 15.76 22.16
C PRO A 57 -5.66 16.06 21.34
N GLU A 58 -5.61 15.99 20.01
CA GLU A 58 -6.79 16.23 19.16
C GLU A 58 -7.05 15.12 18.15
N THR A 59 -8.35 14.84 18.01
CA THR A 59 -8.94 13.98 16.98
C THR A 59 -8.65 14.45 15.54
N ALA A 60 -8.17 15.69 15.38
CA ALA A 60 -7.91 16.35 14.10
C ALA A 60 -6.79 15.71 13.25
N LYS A 61 -6.01 14.75 13.79
CA LYS A 61 -4.96 14.03 13.06
C LYS A 61 -5.21 12.52 12.93
N TYR A 62 -6.44 12.04 13.15
CA TYR A 62 -6.79 10.64 12.88
C TYR A 62 -6.77 10.33 11.38
N ARG A 63 -5.61 9.93 10.85
CA ARG A 63 -5.46 9.39 9.50
C ARG A 63 -5.70 7.87 9.44
N GLY A 64 -6.14 7.26 10.54
CA GLY A 64 -6.41 5.82 10.63
C GLY A 64 -5.23 4.99 10.13
N PHE A 65 -5.51 3.98 9.30
CA PHE A 65 -4.49 3.11 8.69
C PHE A 65 -3.56 3.83 7.69
N GLN A 66 -3.86 5.07 7.31
CA GLN A 66 -3.00 5.86 6.42
C GLN A 66 -1.76 6.39 7.16
N MET A 67 -1.85 6.66 8.47
CA MET A 67 -0.68 7.08 9.27
C MET A 67 0.41 6.00 9.31
N PRO A 68 0.11 4.73 9.68
CA PRO A 68 1.10 3.65 9.63
C PRO A 68 1.73 3.45 8.25
N ALA A 69 0.94 3.60 7.18
CA ALA A 69 1.47 3.51 5.82
C ALA A 69 2.45 4.67 5.49
N GLY A 70 2.15 5.88 5.96
CA GLY A 70 3.07 7.03 5.89
C GLY A 70 4.33 6.79 6.71
N PHE A 71 4.20 6.27 7.93
CA PHE A 71 5.32 5.93 8.82
C PHE A 71 6.27 4.94 8.13
N MET A 72 5.73 3.81 7.65
CA MET A 72 6.52 2.78 6.98
C MET A 72 7.25 3.31 5.75
N ALA A 73 6.64 4.23 5.00
CA ALA A 73 7.29 4.83 3.84
C ALA A 73 8.50 5.69 4.24
N VAL A 74 8.37 6.54 5.27
CA VAL A 74 9.49 7.39 5.74
C VAL A 74 10.56 6.57 6.46
N ALA A 75 10.16 5.66 7.37
CA ALA A 75 11.06 4.79 8.10
C ALA A 75 11.92 3.91 7.17
N SER A 76 11.37 3.52 6.01
CA SER A 76 12.08 2.75 4.99
C SER A 76 12.91 3.62 4.04
N GLY A 77 12.95 4.95 4.25
CA GLY A 77 13.65 5.91 3.40
C GLY A 77 13.04 6.08 2.00
N LEU A 78 11.81 5.61 1.76
CA LEU A 78 11.16 5.68 0.44
C LEU A 78 10.76 7.11 0.06
N ASP A 79 10.72 8.02 1.01
CA ASP A 79 10.58 9.46 0.80
C ASP A 79 11.77 10.02 -0.02
N LYS A 80 12.99 9.49 0.21
CA LYS A 80 14.22 9.80 -0.55
C LYS A 80 14.33 9.10 -1.91
N TRP A 81 13.36 8.27 -2.27
CA TRP A 81 13.27 7.57 -3.56
C TRP A 81 11.88 7.74 -4.19
N GLY A 82 11.18 8.81 -3.79
CA GLY A 82 9.82 9.12 -4.20
C GLY A 82 9.73 9.71 -5.60
N TYR A 83 8.55 10.24 -5.95
CA TYR A 83 8.32 10.77 -7.30
C TYR A 83 9.15 12.03 -7.61
N GLN A 84 9.63 12.74 -6.59
CA GLN A 84 10.46 13.94 -6.70
C GLN A 84 11.91 13.63 -7.13
N GLU A 85 12.35 12.37 -7.00
CA GLU A 85 13.74 12.00 -7.29
C GLU A 85 14.05 11.83 -8.76
N ARG A 86 15.29 12.15 -9.16
CA ARG A 86 15.66 12.16 -10.59
C ARG A 86 16.04 10.80 -11.17
N LYS A 87 16.76 9.96 -10.42
CA LYS A 87 17.36 8.72 -10.97
C LYS A 87 16.66 7.44 -10.54
N ASN A 88 16.38 7.26 -9.25
CA ASN A 88 15.93 5.97 -8.73
C ASN A 88 14.60 6.15 -7.99
N LYS A 89 13.48 5.99 -8.72
CA LYS A 89 12.14 6.04 -8.12
C LYS A 89 11.69 4.62 -7.78
N ILE A 90 11.46 4.34 -6.50
CA ILE A 90 10.97 3.02 -6.07
C ILE A 90 9.43 3.05 -6.01
N ALA A 91 8.79 2.18 -6.78
CA ALA A 91 7.35 1.96 -6.69
C ALA A 91 7.04 1.18 -5.40
N TYR A 92 6.22 1.76 -4.53
CA TYR A 92 5.80 1.13 -3.28
C TYR A 92 4.29 1.27 -3.10
N THR A 93 3.64 0.16 -2.71
CA THR A 93 2.25 0.13 -2.28
C THR A 93 2.17 -0.60 -0.95
N HIS A 94 1.62 0.08 0.06
CA HIS A 94 1.26 -0.54 1.33
C HIS A 94 -0.08 -1.27 1.18
N LEU A 95 -0.14 -2.53 1.62
CA LEU A 95 -1.36 -3.32 1.66
C LEU A 95 -1.68 -3.65 3.12
N ASP A 96 -2.72 -3.00 3.64
CA ASP A 96 -3.25 -3.30 4.97
C ASP A 96 -4.18 -4.51 4.86
N VAL A 97 -3.86 -5.56 5.61
CA VAL A 97 -4.58 -6.85 5.64
C VAL A 97 -5.17 -7.14 7.02
N SER A 98 -5.10 -6.19 7.95
CA SER A 98 -5.47 -6.39 9.35
C SER A 98 -6.88 -6.96 9.53
N ALA A 99 -7.83 -6.48 8.72
CA ALA A 99 -9.21 -6.98 8.75
C ALA A 99 -9.40 -8.32 8.01
N SER A 100 -8.55 -8.63 7.03
CA SER A 100 -8.77 -9.76 6.12
C SER A 100 -8.05 -11.05 6.54
N VAL A 101 -6.97 -10.99 7.33
CA VAL A 101 -6.18 -12.17 7.73
C VAL A 101 -6.88 -13.11 8.72
N GLY A 102 -8.00 -12.68 9.29
CA GLY A 102 -8.75 -13.41 10.30
C GLY A 102 -8.87 -12.62 11.60
N VAL A 103 -10.08 -12.58 12.15
CA VAL A 103 -10.37 -11.94 13.45
C VAL A 103 -10.22 -12.99 14.55
N LYS A 104 -9.95 -12.54 15.78
CA LYS A 104 -9.84 -13.38 16.98
C LYS A 104 -10.91 -14.48 16.99
N HIS A 105 -10.48 -15.74 17.17
CA HIS A 105 -11.31 -16.96 17.16
C HIS A 105 -11.75 -17.50 15.77
N MET A 106 -11.17 -17.01 14.68
CA MET A 106 -11.32 -17.62 13.34
C MET A 106 -9.97 -18.16 12.83
N GLU A 107 -10.04 -19.13 11.91
CA GLU A 107 -8.86 -19.61 11.18
C GLU A 107 -8.29 -18.52 10.28
N CYS A 108 -6.99 -18.61 9.97
CA CYS A 108 -6.36 -17.70 9.04
C CYS A 108 -6.95 -17.88 7.64
N THR A 109 -7.30 -16.77 6.99
CA THR A 109 -7.98 -16.79 5.69
C THR A 109 -7.04 -17.08 4.52
N GLY A 110 -5.74 -16.83 4.70
CA GLY A 110 -4.77 -16.85 3.60
C GLY A 110 -4.88 -15.64 2.65
N THR A 111 -5.76 -14.68 2.90
CA THR A 111 -5.82 -13.43 2.13
C THR A 111 -4.55 -12.60 2.41
N PRO A 112 -3.88 -12.03 1.37
CA PRO A 112 -4.23 -11.98 -0.05
C PRO A 112 -3.33 -12.87 -0.92
N THR A 113 -3.07 -14.12 -0.50
CA THR A 113 -2.18 -15.05 -1.24
C THR A 113 -2.71 -15.36 -2.63
N SER A 114 -4.01 -15.62 -2.78
CA SER A 114 -4.65 -15.90 -4.07
C SER A 114 -4.50 -14.73 -5.05
N LEU A 115 -4.66 -13.48 -4.58
CA LEU A 115 -4.44 -12.28 -5.38
C LEU A 115 -3.01 -12.20 -5.94
N PHE A 116 -2.00 -12.42 -5.09
CA PHE A 116 -0.61 -12.37 -5.55
C PHE A 116 -0.26 -13.51 -6.51
N ILE A 117 -0.80 -14.72 -6.28
CA ILE A 117 -0.62 -15.85 -7.21
C ILE A 117 -1.24 -15.53 -8.57
N SER A 118 -2.49 -15.05 -8.58
CA SER A 118 -3.21 -14.68 -9.79
C SER A 118 -2.47 -13.58 -10.56
N ARG A 119 -1.97 -12.55 -9.86
CA ARG A 119 -1.29 -11.42 -10.48
C ARG A 119 0.11 -11.75 -11.00
N TYR A 120 0.92 -12.46 -10.21
CA TYR A 120 2.38 -12.52 -10.46
C TYR A 120 2.91 -13.91 -10.79
N ILE A 121 2.17 -14.97 -10.50
CA ILE A 121 2.62 -16.36 -10.69
C ILE A 121 1.94 -17.01 -11.88
N LEU A 122 0.60 -17.00 -11.94
CA LEU A 122 -0.15 -17.65 -13.04
C LEU A 122 0.28 -17.17 -14.43
N PRO A 123 0.51 -15.86 -14.69
CA PRO A 123 0.95 -15.40 -15.99
C PRO A 123 2.35 -15.87 -16.39
N LYS A 124 3.20 -16.20 -15.41
CA LYS A 124 4.53 -16.77 -15.66
C LYS A 124 4.47 -18.28 -15.96
N VAL A 125 3.50 -18.97 -15.37
CA VAL A 125 3.31 -20.41 -15.57
C VAL A 125 2.62 -20.68 -16.91
N ASN A 126 1.60 -19.90 -17.27
CA ASN A 126 0.86 -20.08 -18.51
C ASN A 126 0.24 -18.74 -18.98
N SER A 127 1.01 -17.98 -19.75
CA SER A 127 0.62 -16.65 -20.24
C SER A 127 -0.52 -16.67 -21.26
N THR A 128 -0.73 -17.78 -21.98
CA THR A 128 -1.83 -17.90 -22.94
C THR A 128 -3.16 -18.08 -22.25
N LYS A 129 -3.18 -18.83 -21.13
CA LYS A 129 -4.38 -19.01 -20.29
C LYS A 129 -4.60 -17.86 -19.31
N PHE A 130 -3.51 -17.28 -18.78
CA PHE A 130 -3.55 -16.24 -17.76
C PHE A 130 -2.71 -15.03 -18.22
N PRO A 131 -3.22 -14.20 -19.14
CA PRO A 131 -2.47 -13.03 -19.60
C PRO A 131 -2.25 -12.04 -18.46
N LEU A 132 -1.04 -11.47 -18.38
CA LEU A 132 -0.74 -10.36 -17.47
C LEU A 132 -1.29 -9.07 -18.09
N GLU A 133 -2.47 -8.63 -17.65
CA GLU A 133 -3.03 -7.37 -18.14
C GLU A 133 -2.46 -6.19 -17.35
N GLU A 134 -1.86 -5.23 -18.03
CA GLU A 134 -1.20 -4.06 -17.43
C GLU A 134 -2.07 -2.81 -17.49
N ASN A 135 -3.15 -2.84 -18.28
CA ASN A 135 -4.12 -1.77 -18.37
C ASN A 135 -5.37 -2.09 -17.53
N PRO A 136 -5.60 -1.36 -16.42
CA PRO A 136 -6.79 -1.58 -15.59
C PRO A 136 -8.11 -1.32 -16.34
N ALA A 137 -8.10 -0.63 -17.49
CA ALA A 137 -9.30 -0.39 -18.30
C ALA A 137 -9.72 -1.54 -19.22
N LYS A 138 -8.94 -2.64 -19.28
CA LYS A 138 -9.21 -3.80 -20.15
C LYS A 138 -9.88 -4.97 -19.42
N TYR A 139 -10.18 -4.80 -18.14
CA TYR A 139 -10.86 -5.77 -17.31
C TYR A 139 -12.34 -5.39 -17.12
#